data_AF-A0AAW4ID86-F1
#
_entry.id   AF-A0AAW4ID86-F1
#
_cell.length_a   1.000
_cell.length_b   1.000
_cell.length_c   1.000
_cell.angle_alpha   90.00
_cell.angle_beta   90.00
_cell.angle_gamma   90.00
#
_symmetry.space_group_name_H-M   'P 1'
#
loop_
_entity.id
_entity.type
_entity.pdbx_description
1 polymer ?
#
loop_
_entity_poly.entity_id
_entity_poly.type
_entity_poly.pdbx_seq_one_letter_code
_entity_poly.pdbx_strand_id
1 'polypeptide(L)' 'MKQQTLAMAADQDNGFEHSRKPTRREEFLRTMETIVPWAALCQVIEPHYPKAGNGRPPIGLERMLRIH' A
#
# COMPACT_ATOMS: atom_id res chain seq x y z
N MET A 1 -6.62 46.52 16.33
CA MET A 1 -5.77 46.00 15.25
C MET A 1 -5.42 44.56 15.59
N LYS A 2 -5.94 43.58 14.85
CA LYS A 2 -5.62 42.16 15.08
C LYS A 2 -4.50 41.79 14.10
N GLN A 3 -3.30 41.50 14.62
CA GLN A 3 -2.21 41.00 13.81
C GLN A 3 -2.57 39.59 13.33
N GLN A 4 -2.60 39.40 12.01
CA GLN A 4 -2.78 38.10 11.39
C GLN A 4 -1.40 37.46 11.22
N THR A 5 -1.19 36.32 11.89
CA THR A 5 0.06 35.56 11.82
C THR A 5 0.17 34.88 10.46
N LEU A 6 1.31 35.10 9.79
CA LEU A 6 1.69 34.57 8.46
C LEU A 6 1.58 33.04 8.32
N ALA A 7 1.52 32.31 9.44
CA ALA A 7 1.45 30.85 9.47
C ALA A 7 0.13 30.27 8.89
N MET A 8 -0.96 31.03 8.86
CA MET A 8 -2.25 30.52 8.32
C MET A 8 -2.35 30.52 6.79
N ALA A 9 -1.36 31.10 6.09
CA ALA A 9 -1.34 31.13 4.61
C ALA A 9 -0.53 29.99 3.98
N ALA A 10 0.20 29.19 4.79
CA ALA A 10 1.07 28.12 4.28
C ALA A 10 0.35 26.79 3.99
N ASP A 11 -0.92 26.65 4.40
CA ASP A 11 -1.75 25.46 4.15
C ASP A 11 -2.47 25.49 2.78
N GLN A 12 -2.10 26.42 1.90
CA GLN A 12 -2.60 26.50 0.52
C GLN A 12 -1.48 26.40 -0.52
N ASP A 13 -0.46 25.58 -0.27
CA ASP A 13 0.50 25.24 -1.33
C ASP A 13 0.52 23.73 -1.56
N ASN A 14 -0.27 23.35 -2.55
CA ASN A 14 -0.41 22.02 -3.14
C ASN A 14 0.90 21.60 -3.89
N GLY A 15 2.08 22.03 -3.43
CA GLY A 15 3.27 22.18 -4.27
C GLY A 15 4.33 21.08 -4.17
N PHE A 16 4.31 20.24 -3.13
CA PHE A 16 5.34 19.19 -2.95
C PHE A 16 4.82 17.77 -3.13
N GLU A 17 3.55 17.51 -2.79
CA GLU A 17 2.94 16.18 -2.95
C GLU A 17 2.67 15.84 -4.43
N HIS A 18 2.27 16.83 -5.24
CA HIS A 18 1.97 16.64 -6.67
C HIS A 18 3.22 16.44 -7.55
N SER A 19 4.41 16.79 -7.05
CA SER A 19 5.67 16.72 -7.81
C SER A 19 6.58 15.57 -7.36
N ARG A 20 6.08 14.66 -6.52
CA ARG A 20 6.86 13.52 -6.04
C ARG A 20 7.09 12.53 -7.20
N LYS A 21 8.33 12.45 -7.65
CA LYS A 21 8.74 11.36 -8.57
C LYS A 21 8.55 10.03 -7.85
N PRO A 22 7.87 9.05 -8.46
CA PRO A 22 7.73 7.74 -7.85
C PRO A 22 9.12 7.14 -7.65
N THR A 23 9.30 6.55 -6.48
CA THR A 23 10.52 5.78 -6.20
C THR A 23 10.53 4.51 -7.04
N ARG A 24 11.71 3.97 -7.32
CA ARG A 24 11.84 2.68 -8.03
C ARG A 24 11.02 1.56 -7.39
N ARG A 25 10.90 1.56 -6.06
CA ARG A 25 10.07 0.61 -5.31
C ARG A 25 8.58 0.77 -5.65
N GLU A 26 8.08 2.00 -5.72
CA GLU A 26 6.68 2.26 -6.05
C GLU A 26 6.36 1.88 -7.50
N GLU A 27 7.26 2.17 -8.44
CA GLU A 27 7.11 1.75 -9.84
C GLU A 27 7.10 0.23 -9.98
N PHE A 28 8.00 -0.45 -9.28
CA PHE A 28 8.07 -1.91 -9.24
C PHE A 28 6.78 -2.52 -8.69
N LEU A 29 6.31 -2.05 -7.52
CA LEU A 29 5.08 -2.55 -6.91
C LEU A 29 3.85 -2.27 -7.79
N ARG A 30 3.77 -1.09 -8.42
CA ARG A 30 2.70 -0.76 -9.37
C ARG A 30 2.72 -1.71 -10.57
N THR A 31 3.91 -2.00 -11.09
CA THR A 31 4.07 -2.93 -12.20
C THR A 31 3.61 -4.33 -11.78
N MET A 32 4.02 -4.81 -10.61
CA MET A 32 3.58 -6.09 -10.06
C MET A 32 2.05 -6.18 -9.95
N GLU A 33 1.39 -5.14 -9.44
CA GLU A 33 -0.08 -5.12 -9.36
C GLU A 33 -0.77 -5.21 -10.71
N THR A 34 -0.09 -4.85 -11.79
CA THR A 34 -0.63 -4.95 -13.16
C THR A 34 -0.30 -6.29 -13.82
N ILE A 35 0.92 -6.80 -13.64
CA ILE A 35 1.42 -7.97 -14.38
C ILE A 35 1.13 -9.29 -13.68
N VAL A 36 0.99 -9.29 -12.34
CA VAL A 36 0.83 -10.52 -11.56
C VAL A 36 -0.66 -10.86 -11.45
N PRO A 37 -1.08 -12.09 -11.83
CA PRO A 37 -2.46 -12.52 -11.70
C PRO A 37 -2.77 -12.95 -10.25
N TRP A 38 -2.79 -11.98 -9.33
CA TRP A 38 -2.91 -12.24 -7.89
C TRP A 38 -4.10 -13.11 -7.51
N ALA A 39 -5.26 -12.88 -8.12
CA ALA A 39 -6.47 -13.66 -7.85
C ALA A 39 -6.30 -15.13 -8.21
N ALA A 40 -5.72 -15.42 -9.38
CA ALA A 40 -5.45 -16.78 -9.82
C ALA A 40 -4.42 -17.47 -8.94
N LEU A 41 -3.37 -16.74 -8.53
CA LEU A 41 -2.38 -17.26 -7.58
C LEU A 41 -3.02 -17.58 -6.23
N CYS A 42 -3.84 -16.69 -5.69
CA CYS A 42 -4.55 -16.93 -4.43
C CYS A 42 -5.43 -18.18 -4.53
N GLN A 43 -6.17 -18.35 -5.63
CA GLN A 43 -7.03 -19.52 -5.83
C GLN A 43 -6.27 -20.85 -5.84
N VAL A 44 -5.07 -20.88 -6.44
CA VAL A 44 -4.24 -22.09 -6.48
C VAL A 44 -3.59 -22.37 -5.12
N ILE A 45 -3.28 -21.33 -4.35
CA ILE A 45 -2.58 -21.46 -3.06
C ILE A 45 -3.54 -21.71 -1.89
N GLU A 46 -4.75 -21.17 -1.94
CA GLU A 46 -5.75 -21.24 -0.87
C GLU A 46 -6.00 -22.66 -0.32
N PRO A 47 -6.09 -23.73 -1.13
CA PRO A 47 -6.26 -25.10 -0.62
C PRO A 47 -5.11 -25.58 0.27
N HIS A 48 -3.92 -25.03 0.07
CA HIS A 48 -2.69 -25.40 0.79
C HIS A 48 -2.34 -24.41 1.92
N TYR A 49 -3.06 -23.28 1.99
CA TYR A 49 -2.74 -22.25 2.96
C TYR A 49 -3.19 -22.67 4.37
N PRO A 50 -2.40 -22.37 5.41
CA PRO A 50 -2.76 -22.74 6.78
C PRO A 50 -4.14 -22.19 7.16
N LYS A 51 -4.98 -23.06 7.72
CA LYS A 51 -6.27 -22.68 8.31
C LYS A 51 -6.08 -22.39 9.80
N ALA A 52 -6.92 -21.53 10.34
CA ALA A 52 -6.89 -21.22 11.76
C ALA A 52 -7.12 -22.51 12.59
N GLY A 53 -6.25 -22.72 13.59
CA GLY A 53 -6.36 -23.79 14.59
C GLY A 53 -6.18 -23.21 15.99
N ASN A 54 -5.72 -24.00 16.95
CA ASN A 54 -5.57 -23.59 18.36
C ASN A 54 -4.36 -22.66 18.65
N GLY A 55 -3.76 -22.05 17.63
CA GLY A 55 -2.55 -21.24 17.73
C GLY A 55 -2.72 -19.83 17.17
N ARG A 56 -1.61 -19.14 16.89
CA ARG A 56 -1.64 -17.81 16.26
C ARG A 56 -2.32 -17.94 14.88
N PRO A 57 -3.34 -17.13 14.57
CA PRO A 57 -4.00 -17.19 13.28
C PRO A 57 -2.99 -16.89 12.16
N PRO A 58 -3.05 -17.64 11.05
CA PRO A 58 -2.29 -17.33 9.85
C PRO A 58 -2.58 -15.90 9.37
N ILE A 59 -1.57 -15.26 8.77
CA ILE A 59 -1.77 -13.97 8.10
C ILE A 59 -2.72 -14.19 6.90
N GLY A 60 -3.57 -13.23 6.52
CA GLY A 60 -4.42 -13.40 5.33
C GLY A 60 -3.58 -13.69 4.08
N LEU A 61 -4.02 -14.64 3.24
CA LEU A 61 -3.28 -15.13 2.07
C LEU A 61 -2.83 -14.00 1.15
N GLU A 62 -3.74 -13.11 0.76
CA GLU A 62 -3.40 -11.96 -0.09
C GLU A 62 -2.35 -11.06 0.56
N ARG A 63 -2.48 -10.81 1.87
CA ARG A 63 -1.53 -9.98 2.60
C ARG A 63 -0.16 -10.64 2.66
N MET A 64 -0.12 -11.96 2.82
CA MET A 64 1.13 -12.73 2.81
C MET A 64 1.82 -12.66 1.45
N LEU A 65 1.06 -12.80 0.36
CA LEU A 65 1.58 -12.79 -1.02
C LEU A 65 2.01 -11.40 -1.51
N ARG A 66 1.38 -10.33 -1.03
CA ARG A 66 1.61 -8.96 -1.54
C ARG A 66 2.61 -8.15 -0.72
N ILE A 67 2.81 -8.48 0.56
CA ILE A 67 3.67 -7.70 1.47
C ILE A 67 5.07 -8.30 1.63
N HIS A 68 5.19 -9.63 1.59
CA HIS A 68 6.43 -10.37 1.84
C HIS A 68 6.97 -10.99 0.55
#